data_AF-A0A2V6H0S4-F1
#
_entry.id   AF-A0A2V6H0S4-F1
#
_cell.length_a   1.000
_cell.length_b   1.000
_cell.length_c   1.000
_cell.angle_alpha   90.00
_cell.angle_beta   90.00
_cell.angle_gamma   90.00
#
_symmetry.space_group_name_H-M   'P 1'
#
loop_
_entity.id
_entity.type
_entity.pdbx_description
1 polymer ?
#
loop_
_entity_poly.entity_id
_entity_poly.type
_entity_poly.pdbx_seq_one_letter_code
_entity_poly.pdbx_strand_id
1 'polypeptide(L)' 'LREKSTALIRSIAAISTIAVIASGGICDAKSALEKFEAGARLLQVYTGYIYRGPRLLREIMEAIP' A
#
# COMPACT_ATOMS: atom_id res chain seq x y z
N LEU A 1 -7.31 8.59 -5.89
CA LEU A 1 -7.24 8.00 -4.53
C LEU A 1 -5.81 7.59 -4.15
N ARG A 2 -5.13 6.80 -4.98
CA ARG A 2 -3.75 6.32 -4.78
C ARG A 2 -2.79 7.43 -4.32
N GLU A 3 -2.58 8.46 -5.14
CA GLU A 3 -1.67 9.58 -4.87
C GLU A 3 -1.98 10.29 -3.53
N LYS A 4 -3.23 10.70 -3.32
CA LYS A 4 -3.67 11.37 -2.07
C LYS A 4 -3.39 10.52 -0.84
N SER A 5 -3.69 9.23 -0.89
CA SER A 5 -3.42 8.30 0.22
C SER A 5 -1.91 8.11 0.43
N THR A 6 -1.12 8.00 -0.64
CA THR A 6 0.35 7.86 -0.55
C THR A 6 1.00 9.09 0.06
N ALA A 7 0.56 10.30 -0.31
CA ALA A 7 1.05 11.54 0.27
C ALA A 7 0.74 11.62 1.78
N LEU A 8 -0.46 11.22 2.20
CA LEU A 8 -0.84 11.23 3.61
C LEU A 8 0.02 10.27 4.45
N ILE A 9 0.31 9.07 3.93
CA ILE A 9 1.20 8.09 4.59
C ILE A 9 2.57 8.73 4.83
N ARG A 10 3.14 9.38 3.81
CA ARG A 10 4.44 10.05 3.93
C ARG A 10 4.45 11.12 5.02
N SER A 11 3.41 11.95 5.07
CA SER A 11 3.30 13.00 6.09
C SER A 11 3.18 12.43 7.50
N ILE A 12 2.40 11.36 7.71
CA ILE A 12 2.21 10.75 9.03
C ILE A 12 3.48 10.00 9.49
N ALA A 13 4.10 9.22 8.60
CA ALA A 13 5.30 8.46 8.91
C ALA A 13 6.49 9.37 9.26
N ALA A 14 6.54 10.59 8.72
CA ALA A 14 7.58 11.57 9.04
C ALA A 14 7.45 12.18 10.45
N ILE A 15 6.25 12.18 11.05
CA ILE A 15 5.97 12.85 12.33
C ILE A 15 5.61 11.87 13.47
N SER A 16 5.54 10.57 13.17
CA SER A 16 5.10 9.55 14.12
C SER A 16 5.99 8.33 14.10
N THR A 17 6.20 7.74 15.26
CA THR A 17 6.85 6.42 15.42
C THR A 17 5.84 5.27 15.39
N ILE A 18 4.54 5.57 15.32
CA ILE A 18 3.48 4.57 15.25
C ILE A 18 3.48 3.95 13.85
N ALA A 19 3.37 2.62 13.78
CA ALA A 19 3.30 1.89 12.52
C ALA A 19 2.08 2.34 11.69
N VAL A 20 2.33 2.84 10.47
CA VAL A 20 1.26 3.24 9.54
C VAL A 20 0.82 2.03 8.71
N ILE A 21 -0.49 1.79 8.68
CA ILE A 21 -1.12 0.78 7.81
C ILE A 21 -1.71 1.51 6.60
N ALA A 22 -1.24 1.20 5.41
CA ALA A 22 -1.72 1.80 4.19
C ALA A 22 -2.98 1.09 3.66
N SER A 23 -4.01 1.89 3.38
CA SER A 23 -5.25 1.42 2.77
C SER A 23 -5.67 2.36 1.64
N GLY A 24 -6.14 1.79 0.53
CA GLY A 24 -6.72 2.52 -0.60
C GLY A 24 -5.82 2.66 -1.83
N GLY A 25 -6.37 2.28 -2.99
CA GLY A 25 -5.72 2.42 -4.30
C GLY A 25 -4.62 1.40 -4.57
N ILE A 26 -4.66 0.23 -3.92
CA ILE A 26 -3.70 -0.87 -4.12
C ILE A 26 -4.32 -1.88 -5.08
N CYS A 27 -3.88 -1.87 -6.34
CA CYS A 27 -4.44 -2.68 -7.43
C CYS A 27 -3.39 -3.44 -8.25
N ASP A 28 -2.11 -3.22 -7.96
CA ASP A 28 -0.96 -3.84 -8.60
C ASP A 28 0.26 -3.80 -7.67
N ALA A 29 1.31 -4.56 -7.98
CA ALA A 29 2.56 -4.61 -7.20
C ALA A 29 3.21 -3.23 -7.02
N LYS A 30 3.22 -2.40 -8.06
CA LYS A 30 3.80 -1.05 -8.02
C LYS A 30 3.09 -0.15 -7.01
N SER A 31 1.76 -0.20 -6.97
CA SER A 31 0.92 0.56 -6.04
C SER A 31 1.16 0.15 -4.60
N ALA A 32 1.45 -1.13 -4.35
CA ALA A 32 1.82 -1.63 -3.03
C ALA A 32 3.21 -1.10 -2.62
N LEU A 33 4.20 -1.20 -3.52
CA LEU A 33 5.56 -0.72 -3.28
C LEU A 33 5.60 0.77 -2.95
N GLU A 34 4.86 1.60 -3.69
CA GLU A 34 4.75 3.05 -3.42
C GLU A 34 4.22 3.36 -2.00
N LYS A 35 3.40 2.48 -1.41
CA LYS A 35 2.92 2.65 -0.03
C LYS A 35 4.01 2.34 0.98
N PHE A 36 4.78 1.28 0.75
CA PHE A 36 5.93 0.95 1.60
C PHE A 36 7.01 2.02 1.51
N GLU A 37 7.34 2.49 0.31
CA GLU A 37 8.29 3.60 0.08
C GLU A 37 7.82 4.91 0.72
N ALA A 38 6.50 5.12 0.82
CA ALA A 38 5.94 6.26 1.55
C ALA A 38 6.03 6.12 3.08
N GLY A 39 6.44 4.97 3.62
CA GLY A 39 6.61 4.73 5.05
C GLY A 39 5.53 3.86 5.69
N ALA A 40 4.66 3.23 4.91
CA ALA A 40 3.74 2.23 5.47
C ALA A 40 4.51 0.98 5.91
N ARG A 41 4.07 0.37 7.01
CA ARG A 41 4.61 -0.90 7.52
C ARG A 41 3.76 -2.11 7.14
N LEU A 42 2.47 -1.89 6.87
CA LEU A 42 1.50 -2.92 6.48
C LEU A 42 0.56 -2.37 5.40
N LEU A 43 -0.07 -3.28 4.65
CA LEU A 43 -1.08 -2.96 3.65
C LEU A 43 -2.43 -3.59 4.01
N GLN A 44 -3.50 -2.89 3.65
CA GLN A 44 -4.87 -3.41 3.62
C GLN A 44 -5.42 -3.28 2.20
N VAL A 45 -5.86 -4.40 1.64
CA VAL A 45 -6.32 -4.49 0.25
C VAL A 45 -7.76 -4.98 0.23
N TYR A 46 -8.67 -4.15 -0.28
CA TYR A 46 -10.07 -4.51 -0.47
C TYR A 46 -10.45 -4.45 -1.95
N THR A 47 -10.64 -3.24 -2.49
CA THR A 47 -11.10 -3.04 -3.88
C THR A 47 -10.22 -3.76 -4.88
N GLY A 48 -8.89 -3.69 -4.74
CA GLY A 48 -7.96 -4.43 -5.57
C GLY A 48 -8.20 -5.95 -5.53
N TYR A 49 -8.46 -6.51 -4.35
CA TYR A 49 -8.73 -7.94 -4.19
C TYR A 49 -10.04 -8.34 -4.87
N ILE A 50 -11.11 -7.54 -4.73
CA ILE A 50 -12.40 -7.81 -5.37
C ILE A 50 -12.26 -7.86 -6.90
N TYR A 51 -11.51 -6.93 -7.50
CA TYR A 51 -11.42 -6.84 -8.97
C TYR A 51 -10.29 -7.68 -9.59
N ARG A 52 -9.21 -7.99 -8.86
CA ARG A 52 -8.05 -8.73 -9.38
C ARG A 52 -7.93 -10.14 -8.82
N GLY A 53 -8.71 -10.47 -7.79
CA GLY A 53 -8.68 -11.75 -7.12
C GLY A 53 -7.33 -12.05 -6.41
N PRO A 54 -7.11 -13.31 -6.02
CA PRO A 54 -5.94 -13.73 -5.24
C PRO A 54 -4.61 -13.60 -5.99
N ARG A 55 -4.62 -13.47 -7.33
CA ARG A 55 -3.39 -13.24 -8.11
C ARG A 55 -2.69 -11.95 -7.70
N LEU A 56 -3.46 -10.90 -7.38
CA LEU A 56 -2.91 -9.63 -6.91
C LEU A 56 -2.02 -9.81 -5.68
N LEU A 57 -2.41 -10.68 -4.76
CA LEU A 57 -1.63 -10.92 -3.55
C LEU A 57 -0.28 -11.57 -3.90
N ARG A 58 -0.25 -12.52 -4.85
CA ARG A 58 1.01 -13.13 -5.31
C ARG A 58 1.92 -12.09 -5.97
N GLU A 59 1.37 -11.30 -6.89
CA GLU A 59 2.11 -10.23 -7.58
C GLU A 59 2.72 -9.23 -6.58
N ILE A 60 1.97 -8.85 -5.54
CA ILE A 60 2.46 -7.97 -4.47
C ILE A 60 3.57 -8.66 -3.66
N MET A 61 3.37 -9.91 -3.22
CA MET A 61 4.34 -10.63 -2.41
C MET A 61 5.66 -10.90 -3.14
N GLU A 62 5.62 -11.12 -4.46
CA GLU A 62 6.82 -11.32 -5.29
C GLU A 62 7.61 -10.01 -5.52
N ALA A 63 6.97 -8.86 -5.35
CA ALA A 63 7.58 -7.55 -5.59
C ALA A 63 8.11 -6.87 -4.32
N ILE A 64 7.73 -7.36 -3.14
CA ILE A 64 8.19 -6.82 -1.85
C ILE A 64 9.54 -7.52 -1.50
N PRO A 65 10.58 -6.78 -1.10
CA PRO A 65 11.88 -7.34 -0.72
C PRO A 65 11.86 -8.09 0.61
#